data_AF-A0A2V7TDX6-F1
#
_entry.id   AF-A0A2V7TDX6-F1
#
_cell.length_a   1.000
_cell.length_b   1.000
_cell.length_c   1.000
_cell.angle_alpha   90.00
_cell.angle_beta   90.00
_cell.angle_gamma   90.00
#
_symmetry.space_group_name_H-M   'P 1'
#
loop_
_entity.id
_entity.type
_entity.pdbx_description
1 polymer ?
#
loop_
_entity_poly.entity_id
_entity_poly.type
_entity_poly.pdbx_seq_one_letter_code
_entity_poly.pdbx_strand_id
1 'polypeptide(L)'
;FAAALSPSVWFAGGAMLDVIARAPRLPGRLYVDIGRREDARSVEFARRLRDVLLEKGYVAGRDLKWLEDADGVHHESAWGRRFRKALPFLLQAATP
;
A
#
# COMPACT_ATOMS: atom_id res chain seq x y z
N PHE A 1 8.81 4.08 8.67
CA PHE A 1 7.85 4.14 7.54
C PHE A 1 8.13 2.97 6.60
N ALA A 2 7.20 2.60 5.72
CA ALA A 2 7.41 1.57 4.70
C ALA A 2 6.62 1.88 3.42
N ALA A 3 7.11 1.36 2.29
CA ALA A 3 6.45 1.46 0.98
C ALA A 3 6.25 0.05 0.41
N ALA A 4 5.03 -0.27 -0.01
CA ALA A 4 4.67 -1.50 -0.70
C ALA A 4 4.15 -1.14 -2.10
N LEU A 5 4.93 -1.44 -3.13
CA LEU A 5 4.59 -1.16 -4.52
C LEU A 5 4.12 -2.45 -5.19
N SER A 6 2.89 -2.47 -5.70
CA SER A 6 2.26 -3.65 -6.30
C SER A 6 2.42 -4.94 -5.45
N PRO A 7 2.07 -4.91 -4.15
CA PRO A 7 2.39 -6.02 -3.26
C PRO A 7 1.58 -7.28 -3.64
N SER A 8 2.26 -8.42 -3.71
CA SER A 8 1.67 -9.73 -4.00
C SER A 8 0.90 -10.32 -2.80
N VAL A 9 0.06 -9.52 -2.14
CA VAL A 9 -0.72 -9.95 -0.97
C VAL A 9 -1.77 -11.02 -1.29
N TRP A 10 -2.06 -11.27 -2.56
CA TRP A 10 -2.87 -12.40 -3.02
C TRP A 10 -2.20 -13.77 -2.81
N PHE A 11 -0.88 -13.80 -2.60
CA PHE A 11 -0.14 -15.05 -2.41
C PHE A 11 -0.71 -15.87 -1.24
N ALA A 12 -0.66 -17.20 -1.37
CA ALA A 12 -1.23 -18.15 -0.40
C ALA A 12 -2.70 -17.83 -0.05
N GLY A 13 -3.50 -17.44 -1.04
CA GLY A 13 -4.92 -17.15 -0.86
C GLY A 13 -5.22 -15.91 -0.02
N GLY A 14 -4.24 -15.02 0.18
CA GLY A 14 -4.42 -13.84 1.03
C GLY A 14 -3.98 -14.00 2.46
N ALA A 15 -3.26 -15.07 2.83
CA ALA A 15 -2.88 -15.33 4.22
C ALA A 15 -2.17 -14.14 4.90
N MET A 16 -1.44 -13.33 4.13
CA MET A 16 -0.81 -12.11 4.65
C MET A 16 -1.82 -11.08 5.18
N LEU A 17 -3.02 -11.00 4.61
CA LEU A 17 -4.09 -10.10 5.10
C LEU A 17 -4.50 -10.49 6.53
N ASP A 18 -4.62 -11.78 6.83
CA ASP A 18 -4.95 -12.26 8.18
C ASP A 18 -3.83 -11.99 9.18
N VAL A 19 -2.57 -12.19 8.76
CA VAL A 19 -1.39 -11.86 9.56
C VAL A 19 -1.38 -10.37 9.87
N ILE A 20 -1.57 -9.52 8.86
CA ILE A 20 -1.62 -8.06 9.02
C ILE A 20 -2.78 -7.66 9.92
N ALA A 21 -3.98 -8.20 9.73
CA ALA A 21 -5.15 -7.90 10.56
C ALA A 21 -4.89 -8.16 12.05
N ARG A 22 -4.24 -9.29 12.37
CA ARG A 22 -3.95 -9.72 13.76
C ARG A 22 -2.73 -9.03 14.40
N ALA A 23 -1.78 -8.55 13.62
CA ALA A 23 -0.58 -7.89 14.15
C ALA A 23 -0.95 -6.62 14.96
N PRO A 24 -0.15 -6.18 15.95
CA PRO A 24 -0.38 -4.87 16.56
C PRO A 24 -0.21 -3.74 15.53
N ARG A 25 -1.00 -2.67 15.64
CA ARG A 25 -0.75 -1.44 14.87
C ARG A 25 0.54 -0.81 15.37
N LEU A 26 1.47 -0.52 14.46
CA LEU A 26 2.73 0.15 14.79
C LEU A 26 2.69 1.62 14.38
N PRO A 27 3.35 2.53 15.13
CA PRO A 27 3.50 3.91 14.72
C PRO A 27 4.34 4.01 13.45
N GLY A 28 3.95 4.91 12.54
CA GLY A 28 4.68 5.18 11.31
C GLY A 28 3.77 5.33 10.10
N ARG A 29 4.35 5.80 9.00
CA ARG A 29 3.65 6.01 7.72
C ARG A 29 3.81 4.82 6.78
N LEU A 30 2.71 4.41 6.18
CA LEU A 30 2.64 3.34 5.18
C LEU A 30 2.20 3.90 3.83
N TYR A 31 2.96 3.60 2.78
CA TYR A 31 2.54 3.83 1.41
C TYR A 31 2.23 2.48 0.77
N VAL A 32 1.07 2.37 0.12
CA VAL A 32 0.67 1.18 -0.63
C VAL A 32 0.15 1.62 -1.99
N ASP A 33 0.63 0.98 -3.06
CA ASP A 33 0.14 1.24 -4.41
C ASP A 33 -0.17 -0.03 -5.21
N ILE A 34 -0.95 0.17 -6.28
CA ILE A 34 -1.20 -0.83 -7.31
C ILE A 34 -1.52 -0.13 -8.64
N GLY A 35 -1.16 -0.76 -9.76
CA GLY A 35 -1.59 -0.36 -11.10
C GLY A 35 -2.92 -1.00 -11.49
N ARG A 36 -3.85 -0.22 -12.06
CA ARG A 36 -5.15 -0.72 -12.54
C ARG A 36 -5.07 -1.57 -13.80
N ARG A 37 -3.93 -1.58 -14.49
CA ARG A 37 -3.65 -2.46 -15.64
C ARG A 37 -2.84 -3.70 -15.26
N GLU A 38 -2.66 -3.95 -13.96
CA GLU A 38 -2.22 -5.25 -13.45
C GLU A 38 -3.38 -6.25 -13.47
N ASP A 39 -3.14 -7.50 -13.09
CA ASP A 39 -4.20 -8.50 -13.06
C ASP A 39 -5.28 -8.17 -12.00
N ALA A 40 -6.53 -8.54 -12.30
CA ALA A 40 -7.68 -8.20 -11.47
C ALA A 40 -7.54 -8.69 -10.01
N ARG A 41 -6.91 -9.85 -9.81
CA ARG A 41 -6.68 -10.42 -8.47
C ARG A 41 -5.70 -9.57 -7.69
N SER A 42 -4.60 -9.13 -8.29
CA SER A 42 -3.65 -8.23 -7.63
C SER A 42 -4.31 -6.90 -7.21
N VAL A 43 -5.14 -6.31 -8.09
CA VAL A 43 -5.88 -5.08 -7.76
C VAL A 43 -6.87 -5.27 -6.61
N GLU A 44 -7.64 -6.36 -6.64
CA GLU A 44 -8.60 -6.68 -5.58
C GLU A 44 -7.91 -6.87 -4.23
N PHE A 45 -6.85 -7.69 -4.16
CA PHE A 45 -6.16 -7.96 -2.91
C PHE A 45 -5.39 -6.74 -2.38
N ALA A 46 -4.86 -5.88 -3.25
CA ALA A 46 -4.26 -4.62 -2.82
C ALA A 46 -5.32 -3.67 -2.20
N ARG A 47 -6.53 -3.61 -2.75
CA ARG A 47 -7.66 -2.87 -2.14
C ARG A 47 -8.06 -3.46 -0.79
N ARG A 48 -8.12 -4.79 -0.67
CA ARG A 48 -8.36 -5.47 0.62
C ARG A 48 -7.27 -5.14 1.64
N LEU A 49 -5.99 -5.08 1.24
CA LEU A 49 -4.91 -4.64 2.11
C LEU A 49 -5.14 -3.20 2.61
N ARG A 50 -5.52 -2.27 1.71
CA ARG A 50 -5.87 -0.89 2.12
C ARG A 50 -6.97 -0.91 3.18
N ASP A 51 -8.03 -1.68 2.96
CA ASP A 51 -9.19 -1.73 3.85
C ASP A 51 -8.80 -2.28 5.24
N VAL A 52 -8.02 -3.38 5.28
CA VAL A 52 -7.46 -3.91 6.53
C VAL A 52 -6.61 -2.87 7.25
N LEU A 53 -5.77 -2.11 6.55
CA LEU A 53 -4.97 -1.05 7.18
C LEU A 53 -5.84 0.08 7.74
N LEU A 54 -6.91 0.48 7.05
CA LEU A 54 -7.85 1.48 7.55
C LEU A 54 -8.58 0.98 8.81
N GLU A 55 -9.06 -0.27 8.80
CA GLU A 55 -9.71 -0.91 9.96
C GLU A 55 -8.78 -1.01 11.17
N LYS A 56 -7.48 -1.20 10.94
CA LYS A 56 -6.45 -1.19 12.00
C LYS A 56 -6.21 0.19 12.62
N GLY A 57 -6.86 1.23 12.14
CA GLY A 57 -6.74 2.59 12.66
C GLY A 57 -5.63 3.42 12.02
N TYR A 58 -5.10 2.99 10.86
CA TYR A 58 -4.36 3.92 10.01
C TYR A 58 -5.35 4.92 9.38
N VAL A 59 -4.97 6.19 9.36
CA VAL A 59 -5.74 7.32 8.83
C VAL A 59 -5.16 7.74 7.49
N ALA A 60 -6.04 7.72 6.48
CA ALA A 60 -5.71 8.17 5.13
C ALA A 60 -5.15 9.60 5.12
N GLY A 61 -4.08 9.82 4.37
CA GLY A 61 -3.41 11.10 4.25
C GLY A 61 -2.49 11.47 5.42
N ARG A 62 -2.71 10.89 6.61
CA ARG A 62 -1.85 11.12 7.79
C ARG A 62 -0.77 10.06 7.93
N ASP A 63 -1.19 8.80 8.07
CA ASP A 63 -0.28 7.67 8.32
C ASP A 63 -0.48 6.50 7.33
N LEU A 64 -1.47 6.58 6.44
CA LEU A 64 -1.60 5.73 5.25
C LEU A 64 -1.76 6.57 3.98
N LYS A 65 -0.96 6.27 2.95
CA LYS A 65 -1.13 6.78 1.59
C LYS A 65 -1.40 5.64 0.63
N TRP A 66 -2.60 5.63 0.06
CA TRP A 66 -3.05 4.70 -0.97
C TRP A 66 -2.95 5.33 -2.36
N LEU A 67 -2.53 4.57 -3.37
CA LEU A 67 -2.51 5.02 -4.76
C LEU A 67 -2.93 3.89 -5.71
N GLU A 68 -4.01 4.12 -6.48
CA GLU A 68 -4.38 3.30 -7.63
C GLU A 68 -4.07 4.03 -8.93
N ASP A 69 -3.01 3.60 -9.62
CA ASP A 69 -2.55 4.22 -10.87
C ASP A 69 -3.37 3.72 -12.05
N ALA A 70 -4.09 4.61 -12.73
CA ALA A 70 -4.95 4.29 -13.88
C ALA A 70 -4.21 3.55 -15.00
N ASP A 71 -2.98 3.97 -15.25
CA ASP A 71 -2.14 3.48 -16.34
C ASP A 71 -1.03 2.55 -15.84
N GLY A 72 -1.03 2.27 -14.53
CA GLY A 72 0.00 1.48 -13.87
C GLY A 72 -0.06 0.01 -14.29
N VAL A 73 1.10 -0.53 -14.64
CA VAL A 73 1.36 -1.95 -14.91
C VAL A 73 2.36 -2.50 -13.90
N HIS A 74 2.54 -3.82 -13.86
CA HIS A 74 3.48 -4.52 -12.97
C HIS A 74 4.92 -4.46 -13.53
N HIS A 75 5.51 -3.26 -13.52
CA HIS A 75 6.82 -2.99 -14.11
C HIS A 75 7.54 -1.84 -13.39
N GLU A 76 8.86 -1.90 -13.32
CA GLU A 76 9.73 -0.98 -12.60
C GLU A 76 9.56 0.47 -13.06
N SER A 77 9.29 0.68 -14.35
CA SER A 77 9.04 2.03 -14.88
C SER A 77 7.77 2.66 -14.29
N ALA A 78 6.73 1.88 -14.04
CA ALA A 78 5.52 2.34 -13.36
C ALA A 78 5.78 2.54 -11.87
N TRP A 79 6.44 1.58 -11.22
CA TRP A 79 6.83 1.67 -9.82
C TRP A 79 7.68 2.90 -9.54
N GLY A 80 8.68 3.20 -10.37
CA GLY A 80 9.54 4.37 -10.21
C GLY A 80 8.76 5.69 -10.24
N ARG A 81 7.77 5.82 -11.13
CA ARG A 81 6.90 7.02 -11.17
C ARG A 81 6.07 7.16 -9.90
N ARG A 82 5.53 6.06 -9.37
CA ARG A 82 4.71 6.05 -8.15
C ARG A 82 5.55 6.25 -6.90
N PHE A 83 6.72 5.61 -6.81
CA PHE A 83 7.68 5.74 -5.72
C PHE A 83 8.14 7.18 -5.52
N ARG A 84 8.43 7.91 -6.62
CA ARG A 84 8.74 9.35 -6.53
C ARG A 84 7.63 10.16 -5.83
N LYS A 85 6.35 9.78 -6.02
CA LYS A 85 5.21 10.40 -5.32
C LYS A 85 5.04 9.91 -3.88
N ALA A 86 5.60 8.76 -3.54
CA ALA A 86 5.60 8.20 -2.19
C ALA A 86 6.61 8.90 -1.28
N LEU A 87 7.80 9.25 -1.79
CA LEU A 87 8.90 9.82 -1.01
C LEU A 87 8.51 11.04 -0.14
N PRO A 88 7.80 12.07 -0.65
CA PRO A 88 7.42 13.20 0.19
C PRO A 88 6.51 12.82 1.35
N PHE A 89 5.63 11.83 1.16
CA PHE A 89 4.79 11.33 2.23
C PHE A 89 5.60 10.50 3.24
N LEU A 90 6.51 9.65 2.77
CA LEU A 90 7.28 8.76 3.63
C LEU A 90 8.34 9.51 4.46
N LEU A 91 8.93 10.57 3.92
CA LEU A 91 10.07 11.28 4.50
C LEU A 91 9.72 12.61 5.19
N GLN A 92 8.45 12.99 5.29
CA GLN A 92 8.04 14.15 6.09
C GLN A 92 8.63 14.05 7.51
N ALA A 93 9.15 15.15 8.07
CA ALA A 93 9.54 15.14 9.48
C ALA A 93 8.35 14.65 10.33
N ALA A 94 8.62 13.87 11.39
CA ALA A 94 7.57 13.64 12.38
C ALA A 94 7.17 15.03 12.88
N THR A 95 5.89 15.39 12.72
CA THR A 95 5.38 16.59 13.39
C THR A 95 5.62 16.35 14.89
N PRO A 96 6.35 17.25 15.58
CA PRO A 96 6.64 17.10 17.00
C PRO A 96 5.36 17.00 17.84
#